data_AF-A0A9P5WWT2-F1
#
_entry.id   AF-A0A9P5WWT2-F1
#
_cell.length_a   1.000
_cell.length_b   1.000
_cell.length_c   1.000
_cell.angle_alpha   90.00
_cell.angle_beta   90.00
_cell.angle_gamma   90.00
#
_symmetry.space_group_name_H-M   'P 1'
#
loop_
_entity.id
_entity.type
_entity.pdbx_description
1 polymer ?
#
loop_
_entity_poly.entity_id
_entity_poly.type
_entity_poly.pdbx_seq_one_letter_code
_entity_poly.pdbx_strand_id
1 'polypeptide(L)'
;MAVQQAPSHLGRLVCLIGFLLIFHSGYSTFEHLSYLKAIDGHESGLPLDIVVELLASVVLFGIGIVLVADDFKEILMETEMAKQSIESLDARPSFYSFNHRGRAVFRNTTLKN
;
A
#
# COMPACT_ATOMS: atom_id res chain seq x y z
N MET A 1 -13.33 -4.69 14.33
CA MET A 1 -11.97 -4.67 13.76
C MET A 1 -12.10 -4.06 12.38
N ALA A 2 -11.32 -3.03 12.04
CA ALA A 2 -11.30 -2.54 10.67
C ALA A 2 -10.94 -3.73 9.78
N VAL A 3 -11.76 -4.00 8.76
CA VAL A 3 -11.41 -4.98 7.74
C VAL A 3 -10.24 -4.34 7.01
N GLN A 4 -9.02 -4.70 7.40
CA GLN A 4 -7.81 -4.35 6.68
C GLN A 4 -7.98 -4.97 5.29
N GLN A 5 -8.26 -4.16 4.28
CA GLN A 5 -8.35 -4.69 2.94
C GLN A 5 -6.94 -5.09 2.50
N ALA A 6 -6.81 -6.30 1.96
CA ALA A 6 -5.53 -6.76 1.46
C ALA A 6 -5.12 -5.84 0.30
N PRO A 7 -3.84 -5.41 0.23
CA PRO A 7 -3.40 -4.47 -0.78
C PRO A 7 -3.69 -5.03 -2.16
N SER A 8 -4.34 -4.24 -3.02
CA SER A 8 -4.76 -4.71 -4.34
C SER A 8 -3.53 -5.15 -5.15
N HIS A 9 -3.47 -6.44 -5.52
CA HIS A 9 -2.36 -6.97 -6.31
C HIS A 9 -2.26 -6.27 -7.68
N LEU A 10 -3.42 -5.91 -8.23
CA LEU A 10 -3.51 -5.14 -9.47
C LEU A 10 -2.94 -3.73 -9.32
N GLY A 11 -3.28 -3.00 -8.24
CA GLY A 11 -2.72 -1.67 -7.99
C GLY A 11 -1.20 -1.71 -7.86
N ARG A 12 -0.66 -2.73 -7.19
CA ARG A 12 0.80 -2.92 -7.07
C ARG A 12 1.48 -3.19 -8.41
N LEU A 13 0.85 -3.98 -9.29
CA LEU A 13 1.35 -4.20 -10.65
C LEU A 13 1.34 -2.92 -11.48
N VAL A 14 0.25 -2.15 -11.43
CA VAL A 14 0.12 -0.86 -12.13
C VAL A 14 1.17 0.14 -11.61
N CYS A 15 1.37 0.23 -10.30
CA CYS A 15 2.44 1.03 -9.69
C CYS A 15 3.82 0.63 -10.21
N LEU A 16 4.11 -0.68 -10.26
CA LEU A 16 5.40 -1.17 -10.71
C LEU A 16 5.65 -0.84 -12.19
N ILE A 17 4.63 -1.02 -13.04
CA ILE A 17 4.70 -0.67 -14.46
C ILE A 17 4.90 0.84 -14.62
N GLY A 18 4.14 1.68 -13.90
CA GLY A 18 4.29 3.14 -13.94
C GLY A 18 5.68 3.60 -13.52
N PHE A 19 6.24 3.01 -12.47
CA PHE A 19 7.60 3.29 -12.03
C PHE A 19 8.66 2.90 -13.08
N LEU A 20 8.52 1.72 -13.70
CA LEU A 20 9.43 1.29 -14.77
C LEU A 20 9.36 2.21 -15.99
N LEU A 21 8.18 2.70 -16.36
CA LEU A 21 8.02 3.65 -17.47
C LEU A 21 8.64 5.01 -17.16
N ILE A 22 8.48 5.52 -15.93
CA ILE A 22 9.18 6.75 -15.49
C ILE A 22 10.69 6.56 -15.58
N PHE A 23 11.19 5.41 -15.10
CA PHE A 23 12.61 5.09 -15.18
C PHE A 23 13.10 5.00 -16.64
N HIS A 24 12.30 4.38 -17.52
CA HIS A 24 12.59 4.28 -18.95
C HIS A 24 12.69 5.66 -19.60
N SER A 25 11.69 6.53 -19.39
CA SER A 25 11.68 7.90 -19.91
C SER A 25 12.86 8.74 -19.38
N GLY A 26 13.22 8.54 -18.11
CA GLY A 26 14.42 9.14 -17.50
C GLY A 26 15.72 8.68 -18.16
N TYR A 27 15.83 7.37 -18.47
CA TYR A 27 16.97 6.83 -19.20
C TYR A 27 17.04 7.39 -20.63
N SER A 28 15.93 7.41 -21.36
CA SER A 28 15.84 7.97 -22.73
C SER A 28 16.23 9.45 -22.76
N THR A 29 15.81 10.22 -21.74
CA THR A 29 16.23 11.63 -21.56
C THR A 29 17.74 11.73 -21.36
N PHE A 30 18.30 10.89 -20.48
CA PHE A 30 19.73 10.89 -20.20
C PHE A 30 20.57 10.52 -21.43
N GLU A 31 20.16 9.50 -22.17
CA GLU A 31 20.80 9.07 -23.40
C GLU A 31 20.75 10.16 -24.47
N HIS A 32 19.57 10.77 -24.69
CA HIS A 32 19.40 11.87 -25.65
C HIS A 32 20.30 13.07 -25.34
N LEU A 33 20.36 13.48 -24.06
CA LEU A 33 21.22 14.59 -23.62
C LEU A 33 22.71 14.23 -23.73
N SER A 34 23.08 12.98 -23.45
CA SER A 34 24.46 12.51 -23.58
C SER A 34 24.90 12.46 -25.05
N TYR A 35 24.00 12.05 -25.94
CA TYR A 35 24.21 12.03 -27.38
C TYR A 35 24.42 13.45 -27.93
N LEU A 36 23.54 14.39 -27.60
CA LEU A 36 23.66 15.79 -28.04
C LEU A 36 24.99 16.42 -27.63
N LYS A 37 25.43 16.16 -26.38
CA LYS A 37 26.73 16.62 -25.87
C LYS A 37 27.91 16.00 -26.62
N ALA A 38 27.81 14.73 -27.04
CA ALA A 38 28.90 14.05 -27.74
C ALA A 38 29.10 14.55 -29.19
N ILE A 39 28.04 15.08 -29.81
CA ILE A 39 28.08 15.55 -31.20
C ILE A 39 28.26 17.08 -31.32
N ASP A 40 28.52 17.79 -30.20
CA ASP A 40 28.49 19.26 -30.11
C ASP A 40 27.23 19.87 -30.77
N GLY A 41 26.12 19.13 -30.69
CA GLY A 41 24.85 19.53 -31.27
C GLY A 41 24.28 20.72 -30.50
N HIS A 42 23.64 21.65 -31.20
CA HIS A 42 22.89 22.70 -30.51
C HIS A 42 21.76 22.06 -29.69
N GLU A 43 21.56 22.53 -28.47
CA GLU A 43 20.54 22.04 -27.53
C GLU A 43 19.12 22.33 -28.08
N SER A 44 18.68 21.58 -29.08
CA SER A 44 17.28 21.45 -29.41
C SER A 44 16.63 20.69 -28.26
N GLY A 45 15.62 21.29 -27.62
CA GLY A 45 14.97 20.70 -26.45
C GLY A 45 14.50 19.25 -26.65
N LEU A 46 14.06 18.63 -25.56
CA LEU A 46 13.64 17.22 -25.56
C LEU A 46 12.57 16.92 -26.63
N PRO A 47 12.67 15.79 -27.34
CA PRO A 47 11.65 15.37 -28.30
C PRO A 47 10.32 15.17 -27.59
N LEU A 48 9.23 15.55 -28.27
CA LEU A 48 7.88 15.49 -27.71
C LEU A 48 7.47 14.07 -27.27
N ASP A 49 8.00 13.04 -27.92
CA ASP A 49 7.73 11.64 -27.58
C ASP A 49 8.13 11.31 -26.13
N ILE A 50 9.36 11.66 -25.73
CA ILE A 50 9.87 11.45 -24.36
C ILE A 50 9.03 12.24 -23.34
N VAL A 51 8.62 13.45 -23.69
CA VAL A 51 7.79 14.30 -22.82
C VAL A 51 6.41 13.70 -22.61
N VAL A 52 5.78 13.20 -23.67
CA VAL A 52 4.47 12.54 -23.61
C VAL A 52 4.56 11.23 -22.83
N GLU A 53 5.61 10.44 -23.03
CA GLU A 53 5.85 9.20 -22.28
C GLU A 53 6.06 9.46 -20.79
N LEU A 54 6.80 10.52 -20.41
CA LEU A 54 6.98 10.92 -19.02
C LEU A 54 5.64 11.33 -18.39
N LEU A 55 4.85 12.15 -19.09
CA LEU A 55 3.55 12.59 -18.58
C LEU A 55 2.59 11.41 -18.40
N ALA A 56 2.51 10.52 -19.39
CA ALA A 56 1.66 9.34 -19.33
C ALA A 56 2.09 8.38 -18.20
N SER A 57 3.39 8.17 -18.02
CA SER A 57 3.93 7.30 -16.97
C SER A 57 3.68 7.86 -15.56
N VAL A 58 3.79 9.18 -15.36
CA VAL A 58 3.44 9.84 -14.09
C VAL A 58 1.95 9.71 -13.78
N VAL A 59 1.07 9.90 -14.76
CA VAL A 59 -0.39 9.71 -14.58
C VAL A 59 -0.70 8.27 -14.21
N LEU A 60 -0.12 7.31 -14.92
CA LEU A 60 -0.31 5.88 -14.66
C LEU A 60 0.19 5.48 -13.27
N PHE A 61 1.35 5.98 -12.87
CA PHE A 61 1.88 5.78 -11.52
C PHE A 61 0.97 6.38 -10.44
N GLY A 62 0.44 7.58 -10.67
CA GLY A 62 -0.54 8.22 -9.79
C GLY A 62 -1.82 7.38 -9.62
N ILE A 63 -2.36 6.84 -10.71
CA ILE A 63 -3.51 5.91 -10.68
C ILE A 63 -3.16 4.66 -9.88
N GLY A 64 -1.97 4.08 -10.09
CA GLY A 64 -1.50 2.93 -9.32
C GLY A 64 -1.49 3.19 -7.82
N ILE A 65 -0.99 4.37 -7.39
CA ILE A 65 -0.93 4.74 -5.97
C ILE A 65 -2.34 4.79 -5.36
N VAL A 66 -3.29 5.41 -6.06
CA VAL A 66 -4.68 5.49 -5.58
C VAL A 66 -5.32 4.11 -5.44
N LEU A 67 -5.01 3.17 -6.35
CA LEU A 67 -5.50 1.79 -6.28
C LEU A 67 -4.87 0.96 -5.16
N VAL A 68 -3.68 1.34 -4.70
CA VAL A 68 -2.99 0.69 -3.56
C VAL A 68 -3.40 1.30 -2.23
N ALA A 69 -3.88 2.55 -2.23
CA ALA A 69 -4.38 3.20 -1.03
C ALA A 69 -5.54 2.41 -0.43
N ASP A 70 -5.56 2.33 0.91
CA ASP A 70 -6.63 1.66 1.64
C ASP A 70 -7.89 2.53 1.65
N ASP A 71 -9.04 1.90 1.86
CA ASP A 71 -10.31 2.60 1.92
C ASP A 71 -10.35 3.57 3.11
N PHE A 72 -11.09 4.68 2.94
CA PHE A 72 -11.31 5.60 4.04
C PHE A 72 -12.09 4.92 5.17
N LYS A 73 -11.54 5.02 6.38
CA LYS A 73 -12.20 4.54 7.59
C LYS A 73 -13.24 5.55 8.08
N GLU A 74 -14.38 5.05 8.53
CA GLU A 74 -15.41 5.86 9.16
C GLU A 74 -14.94 6.47 10.50
N ILE A 75 -15.30 7.73 10.74
CA ILE A 75 -14.88 8.50 11.91
C ILE A 75 -15.83 8.30 13.11
N LEU A 76 -17.07 7.86 12.85
CA LEU A 76 -18.10 7.75 13.87
C LEU A 76 -17.79 6.60 14.83
N MET A 77 -17.75 6.92 16.13
CA MET A 77 -17.46 5.93 17.17
C MET A 77 -18.61 4.94 17.36
N GLU A 78 -19.86 5.36 17.12
CA GLU A 78 -21.03 4.48 17.22
C GLU A 78 -20.97 3.29 16.26
N THR A 79 -20.49 3.49 15.04
CA THR A 79 -20.40 2.42 14.03
C THR A 79 -19.23 1.48 14.32
N GLU A 80 -18.13 1.99 14.89
CA GLU A 80 -17.04 1.17 15.37
C GLU A 80 -17.41 0.37 16.63
N MET A 81 -18.17 0.97 17.56
CA MET A 81 -18.67 0.30 18.76
C MET A 81 -19.72 -0.78 18.42
N ALA A 82 -20.56 -0.56 17.42
CA ALA A 82 -21.52 -1.56 16.94
C ALA A 82 -20.85 -2.84 16.40
N LYS A 83 -19.58 -2.75 15.95
CA LYS A 83 -18.80 -3.91 15.48
C LYS A 83 -18.17 -4.73 16.62
N GLN A 84 -18.21 -4.25 17.87
CA GLN A 84 -17.62 -4.97 19.02
C GLN A 84 -18.69 -5.70 19.83
N SER A 85 -18.37 -6.91 20.31
CA SER A 85 -19.26 -7.66 21.18
C SER A 85 -19.14 -7.18 22.63
N ILE A 86 -20.23 -7.34 23.40
CA ILE A 86 -20.25 -6.99 24.83
C ILE A 86 -19.18 -7.78 25.59
N GLU A 87 -18.96 -9.05 25.24
CA GLU A 87 -17.93 -9.90 25.85
C GLU A 87 -16.50 -9.34 25.64
N SER A 88 -16.21 -8.78 24.46
CA SER A 88 -14.92 -8.13 24.20
C SER A 88 -14.73 -6.84 24.99
N LEU A 89 -15.80 -6.10 25.24
CA LEU A 89 -15.77 -4.86 26.03
C LEU A 89 -15.73 -5.12 27.53
N ASP A 90 -16.37 -6.20 27.98
CA ASP A 90 -16.43 -6.61 29.38
C ASP A 90 -15.19 -7.39 29.83
N ALA A 91 -14.37 -7.86 28.89
CA ALA A 91 -13.04 -8.38 29.17
C ALA A 91 -12.18 -7.26 29.78
N ARG A 92 -12.06 -7.26 31.12
CA ARG A 92 -11.21 -6.33 31.88
C ARG A 92 -9.89 -7.01 32.23
N PRO A 93 -8.85 -6.96 31.37
CA PRO A 93 -7.61 -7.71 31.58
C PRO A 93 -6.90 -7.29 32.86
N SER A 94 -7.02 -6.04 33.29
CA SER A 94 -6.43 -5.54 34.54
C SER A 94 -7.06 -6.15 35.80
N PHE A 95 -8.26 -6.74 35.69
CA PHE A 95 -9.00 -7.33 36.82
C PHE A 95 -9.19 -8.85 36.65
N TYR A 96 -8.37 -9.50 35.83
CA TYR A 96 -8.52 -10.92 35.57
C TYR A 96 -8.20 -11.75 36.83
N SER A 97 -9.13 -12.59 37.25
CA SER A 97 -8.90 -13.58 38.30
C SER A 97 -8.62 -14.94 37.68
N PHE A 98 -7.47 -15.52 37.99
CA PHE A 98 -7.09 -16.86 37.52
C PHE A 98 -7.69 -18.00 38.35
N ASN A 99 -8.46 -17.68 39.39
CA ASN A 99 -9.15 -18.67 40.21
C ASN A 99 -10.55 -18.97 39.66
N HIS A 100 -10.60 -19.63 38.50
CA HIS A 100 -11.86 -20.03 37.85
C HIS A 100 -11.88 -21.51 37.47
N ARG A 101 -13.09 -22.05 37.23
CA ARG A 101 -13.34 -23.47 36.89
C ARG A 101 -12.54 -23.97 35.68
N GLY A 102 -12.19 -23.09 34.74
CA GLY A 102 -11.32 -23.43 33.59
C GLY A 102 -9.99 -24.09 33.97
N ARG A 103 -9.44 -23.81 35.17
CA ARG A 103 -8.20 -24.44 35.66
C ARG A 103 -8.33 -25.95 35.84
N ALA A 104 -9.50 -26.46 36.23
CA ALA A 104 -9.74 -27.89 36.38
C ALA A 104 -10.12 -28.55 35.04
N VAL A 105 -10.76 -27.79 34.16
CA VAL A 105 -11.28 -28.27 32.86
C VAL A 105 -10.18 -28.38 31.80
N PHE A 106 -9.25 -27.42 31.72
CA PHE A 106 -8.22 -27.36 30.68
C PHE A 106 -6.81 -27.77 31.17
N ARG A 107 -6.72 -28.48 32.31
CA ARG A 107 -5.45 -28.80 32.98
C ARG A 107 -4.51 -29.72 32.19
N ASN A 108 -5.04 -30.55 31.30
CA ASN A 108 -4.30 -31.62 30.62
C ASN A 108 -4.22 -31.47 29.09
N THR A 109 -4.67 -30.35 28.52
CA THR A 109 -4.51 -30.08 27.08
C THR A 109 -3.13 -29.51 26.83
N THR A 110 -2.12 -30.39 26.83
CA THR A 110 -0.80 -30.08 26.29
C THR A 110 -0.97 -29.80 24.80
N LEU A 111 -0.85 -28.54 24.40
CA LEU A 111 -0.81 -28.16 22.99
C LEU A 111 0.43 -28.82 22.37
N LYS A 112 0.20 -29.87 21.59
CA LYS A 112 1.25 -30.53 20.80
C LYS A 112 1.47 -29.63 19.58
N ASN A 113 2.62 -28.96 19.56
CA ASN A 113 3.11 -28.18 18.42
C ASN A 113 3.20 -29.03 17.16
#